data_AF-A0A4P5NQ47-F1
#
_entry.id   AF-A0A4P5NQ47-F1
#
_cell.length_a   1.000
_cell.length_b   1.000
_cell.length_c   1.000
_cell.angle_alpha   90.00
_cell.angle_beta   90.00
_cell.angle_gamma   90.00
#
_symmetry.space_group_name_H-M   'P 1'
#
loop_
_entity.id
_entity.type
_entity.pdbx_description
1 polymer ?
#
loop_
_entity_poly.entity_id
_entity_poly.type
_entity_poly.pdbx_seq_one_letter_code
_entity_poly.pdbx_strand_id
1 'polypeptide(L)'
;MASPVPSPDFILIQQRRRRRSISVSRLMESAPLREDVIQAIAETELPVPNPEDRIRADGFETFLRLAPPADLLPAAPKARGDYLEELFSPLLSEALAYVDTACDLSNTHGIEALMALLQAYISAHWTIGARDAAMHLYGVPSPEG
;
A
#
# COMPACT_ATOMS: atom_id res chain seq x y z
N MET A 1 -24.51 -25.86 8.03
CA MET A 1 -24.11 -24.44 7.97
C MET A 1 -23.19 -24.31 6.77
N ALA A 2 -23.60 -23.59 5.73
CA ALA A 2 -22.84 -23.46 4.50
C ALA A 2 -21.83 -22.32 4.68
N SER A 3 -20.54 -22.60 4.53
CA SER A 3 -19.49 -21.57 4.46
C SER A 3 -19.77 -20.64 3.27
N PRO A 4 -19.58 -19.32 3.41
CA PRO A 4 -19.74 -18.41 2.29
C PRO A 4 -18.64 -18.70 1.27
N VAL A 5 -19.04 -19.24 0.11
CA VAL A 5 -18.14 -19.45 -1.03
C VAL A 5 -17.76 -18.07 -1.57
N PRO A 6 -16.47 -17.73 -1.66
CA PRO A 6 -16.05 -16.45 -2.22
C PRO A 6 -16.54 -16.32 -3.67
N SER A 7 -17.05 -15.13 -4.02
CA SER A 7 -17.63 -14.87 -5.34
C SER A 7 -16.65 -15.21 -6.47
N PRO A 8 -17.09 -15.85 -7.57
CA PRO A 8 -16.26 -16.17 -8.73
C PRO A 8 -15.50 -14.97 -9.30
N ASP A 9 -16.05 -13.77 -9.16
CA ASP A 9 -15.42 -12.52 -9.61
C ASP A 9 -14.19 -12.15 -8.78
N PHE A 10 -14.23 -12.44 -7.47
CA PHE A 10 -13.09 -12.25 -6.57
C PHE A 10 -11.91 -13.15 -6.99
N ILE A 11 -12.19 -14.40 -7.36
CA ILE A 11 -11.18 -15.37 -7.81
C ILE A 11 -10.57 -14.94 -9.15
N LEU A 12 -11.37 -14.41 -10.07
CA LEU A 12 -10.91 -13.97 -11.40
C LEU A 12 -10.10 -12.67 -11.37
N ILE A 13 -10.40 -11.74 -10.46
CA ILE A 13 -9.62 -10.51 -10.26
C ILE A 13 -8.23 -10.83 -9.69
N GLN A 14 -8.14 -11.77 -8.76
CA GLN A 14 -6.87 -12.19 -8.15
C GLN A 14 -5.98 -12.97 -9.14
N GLN A 15 -6.56 -13.80 -10.00
CA GLN A 15 -5.78 -14.60 -10.96
C GLN A 15 -5.17 -13.79 -12.12
N ARG A 16 -5.73 -12.63 -12.50
CA ARG A 16 -5.24 -11.81 -13.63
C ARG A 16 -4.03 -10.92 -13.29
N ARG A 17 -3.71 -10.70 -12.01
CA ARG A 17 -2.63 -9.79 -11.55
C ARG A 17 -1.23 -10.41 -11.49
N ARG A 18 -1.08 -11.65 -11.97
CA ARG A 18 0.19 -12.38 -12.00
C ARG A 18 1.09 -11.91 -13.16
N ARG A 19 1.73 -10.75 -12.99
CA ARG A 19 3.08 -10.45 -13.52
C ARG A 19 3.88 -9.69 -12.47
N ARG A 20 5.10 -10.16 -12.18
CA ARG A 20 6.04 -9.69 -11.15
C ARG A 20 6.61 -8.30 -11.44
N SER A 21 5.77 -7.30 -11.72
CA SER A 21 6.19 -5.91 -11.80
C SER A 21 6.12 -5.28 -10.41
N ILE A 22 7.24 -4.79 -9.90
CA ILE A 22 7.24 -3.87 -8.75
C ILE A 22 6.80 -2.53 -9.29
N SER A 23 5.53 -2.16 -9.07
CA SER A 23 5.01 -0.86 -9.50
C SER A 23 3.91 -0.38 -8.57
N VAL A 24 3.81 0.95 -8.45
CA VAL A 24 2.75 1.60 -7.69
C VAL A 24 1.37 1.28 -8.30
N SER A 25 1.26 1.25 -9.63
CA SER A 25 0.01 0.89 -10.31
C SER A 25 -0.48 -0.48 -9.90
N ARG A 26 0.41 -1.48 -9.84
CA ARG A 26 0.07 -2.81 -9.33
C ARG A 26 -0.41 -2.75 -7.88
N LEU A 27 0.26 -1.98 -7.02
CA LEU A 27 -0.15 -1.82 -5.62
C LEU A 27 -1.55 -1.21 -5.53
N MET A 28 -1.82 -0.14 -6.29
CA MET A 28 -3.13 0.54 -6.30
C MET A 28 -4.25 -0.37 -6.81
N GLU A 29 -3.98 -1.15 -7.85
CA GLU A 29 -4.94 -2.14 -8.33
C GLU A 29 -5.16 -3.22 -7.27
N SER A 30 -4.08 -3.73 -6.66
CA SER A 30 -4.07 -4.89 -5.77
C SER A 30 -4.44 -4.61 -4.31
N ALA A 31 -4.54 -3.34 -3.92
CA ALA A 31 -4.91 -2.93 -2.59
C ALA A 31 -6.30 -3.49 -2.23
N PRO A 32 -6.46 -4.15 -1.07
CA PRO A 32 -7.78 -4.52 -0.58
C PRO A 32 -8.68 -3.30 -0.42
N LEU A 33 -9.98 -3.49 -0.60
CA LEU A 33 -10.99 -2.47 -0.29
C LEU A 33 -11.33 -2.52 1.20
N ARG A 34 -11.59 -1.35 1.79
CA ARG A 34 -11.95 -1.27 3.21
C ARG A 34 -13.21 -2.07 3.53
N GLU A 35 -14.21 -2.04 2.65
CA GLU A 35 -15.47 -2.78 2.82
C GLU A 35 -15.23 -4.29 2.89
N ASP A 36 -14.37 -4.82 2.02
CA ASP A 36 -14.00 -6.25 2.02
C ASP A 36 -13.31 -6.63 3.33
N VAL A 37 -12.40 -5.78 3.83
CA VAL A 37 -11.69 -6.02 5.10
C VAL A 37 -12.68 -6.01 6.27
N ILE A 38 -13.58 -5.01 6.33
CA ILE A 38 -14.60 -4.92 7.39
C ILE A 38 -15.50 -6.14 7.38
N GLN A 39 -15.96 -6.55 6.20
CA GLN A 39 -16.81 -7.73 6.05
C GLN A 39 -16.09 -9.00 6.50
N ALA A 40 -14.80 -9.14 6.18
CA ALA A 40 -14.00 -10.29 6.55
C ALA A 40 -13.75 -10.39 8.07
N ILE A 41 -13.60 -9.25 8.77
CA ILE A 41 -13.29 -9.22 10.20
C ILE A 41 -14.50 -9.03 11.12
N ALA A 42 -15.72 -8.90 10.57
CA ALA A 42 -16.93 -8.50 11.29
C ALA A 42 -17.25 -9.36 12.54
N GLU A 43 -16.91 -10.65 12.51
CA GLU A 43 -17.17 -11.60 13.61
C GLU A 43 -15.91 -11.89 14.46
N THR A 44 -14.91 -11.00 14.40
CA THR A 44 -13.65 -11.15 15.13
C THR A 44 -13.41 -10.00 16.10
N GLU A 45 -12.41 -10.15 16.97
CA GLU A 45 -11.95 -9.08 17.86
C GLU A 45 -10.96 -8.11 17.19
N LEU A 46 -10.71 -8.27 15.88
CA LEU A 46 -9.80 -7.40 15.15
C LEU A 46 -10.39 -5.98 15.05
N PRO A 47 -9.54 -4.93 15.15
CA PRO A 47 -10.01 -3.56 15.08
C PRO A 47 -10.51 -3.23 13.67
N VAL A 48 -11.58 -2.43 13.61
CA VAL A 48 -12.06 -1.86 12.34
C VAL A 48 -10.99 -0.95 11.77
N PRO A 49 -10.55 -1.15 10.50
CA PRO A 49 -9.53 -0.32 9.91
C PRO A 49 -9.99 1.13 9.72
N ASN A 50 -9.02 2.04 9.89
CA ASN A 50 -9.18 3.45 9.54
C ASN A 50 -9.56 3.61 8.04
N PRO A 51 -10.26 4.70 7.68
CA PRO A 51 -10.53 5.03 6.29
C PRO A 51 -9.23 5.27 5.51
N GLU A 52 -9.26 4.99 4.20
CA GLU A 52 -8.10 5.09 3.31
C GLU A 52 -7.42 6.46 3.40
N ASP A 53 -8.21 7.54 3.42
CA ASP A 53 -7.70 8.90 3.47
C ASP A 53 -6.87 9.17 4.73
N ARG A 54 -7.26 8.60 5.87
CA ARG A 54 -6.52 8.75 7.13
C ARG A 54 -5.22 7.95 7.12
N ILE A 55 -5.23 6.75 6.53
CA ILE A 55 -4.02 5.92 6.40
C ILE A 55 -3.04 6.55 5.41
N ARG A 56 -3.55 7.11 4.30
CA ARG A 56 -2.75 7.83 3.32
C ARG A 56 -2.14 9.10 3.91
N ALA A 57 -2.89 9.87 4.71
CA ALA A 57 -2.36 11.03 5.41
C ALA A 57 -1.20 10.65 6.34
N ASP A 58 -1.35 9.57 7.12
CA ASP A 58 -0.29 9.08 8.00
C ASP A 58 0.97 8.64 7.22
N GLY A 59 0.78 7.94 6.09
CA GLY A 59 1.89 7.56 5.21
C GLY A 59 2.59 8.74 4.57
N PHE A 60 1.83 9.74 4.15
CA PHE A 60 2.36 10.99 3.63
C PHE A 60 3.22 11.71 4.67
N GLU A 61 2.68 11.97 5.86
CA GLU A 61 3.36 12.67 6.95
C GLU A 61 4.61 11.93 7.42
N THR A 62 4.54 10.59 7.48
CA THR A 62 5.68 9.78 7.90
C THR A 62 6.78 9.77 6.85
N PHE A 63 6.45 9.68 5.57
CA PHE A 63 7.46 9.77 4.51
C PHE A 63 8.17 11.13 4.52
N LEU A 64 7.45 12.23 4.74
CA LEU A 64 8.06 13.56 4.88
C LEU A 64 9.03 13.65 6.07
N ARG A 65 8.79 12.90 7.15
CA ARG A 65 9.72 12.82 8.31
C ARG A 65 10.95 11.95 8.03
N LEU A 66 10.84 10.98 7.13
CA LEU A 66 11.94 10.10 6.73
C LEU A 66 12.85 10.75 5.69
N ALA A 67 12.26 11.48 4.74
CA ALA A 67 13.01 12.22 3.73
C ALA A 67 13.73 13.43 4.37
N PRO A 68 14.89 13.82 3.83
CA PRO A 68 15.52 15.07 4.25
C PRO A 68 14.61 16.26 3.87
N PRO A 69 14.74 17.40 4.58
CA PRO A 69 14.16 18.66 4.18
C PRO A 69 14.38 19.00 2.70
N ALA A 70 13.42 19.68 2.08
CA ALA A 70 13.42 19.90 0.63
C ALA A 70 14.63 20.71 0.11
N ASP A 71 15.23 21.56 0.94
CA ASP A 71 16.44 22.33 0.67
C ASP A 71 17.72 21.47 0.63
N LEU A 72 17.67 20.26 1.21
CA LEU A 72 18.77 19.28 1.18
C LEU A 72 18.61 18.22 0.09
N LEU A 73 17.51 18.25 -0.68
CA LEU A 73 17.32 17.34 -1.81
C LEU A 73 18.21 17.77 -2.99
N PRO A 74 18.67 16.81 -3.83
CA PRO A 74 19.40 17.14 -5.04
C PRO A 74 18.64 18.15 -5.91
N ALA A 75 19.33 19.17 -6.41
CA ALA A 75 18.73 20.19 -7.27
C ALA A 75 18.41 19.65 -8.68
N ALA A 76 19.26 18.75 -9.19
CA ALA A 76 19.08 18.16 -10.51
C ALA A 76 17.86 17.20 -10.51
N PRO A 77 16.87 17.37 -11.40
CA PRO A 77 15.62 16.59 -11.38
C PRO A 77 15.84 15.07 -11.40
N LYS A 78 16.76 14.59 -12.24
CA LYS A 78 17.07 13.16 -12.31
C LYS A 78 17.63 12.62 -10.99
N ALA A 79 18.64 13.29 -10.43
CA ALA A 79 19.26 12.85 -9.17
C ALA A 79 18.28 12.93 -8.00
N ARG A 80 17.37 13.91 -8.00
CA ARG A 80 16.28 13.99 -7.03
C ARG A 80 15.31 12.83 -7.16
N GLY A 81 14.90 12.52 -8.39
CA GLY A 81 14.05 11.37 -8.68
C GLY A 81 14.68 10.07 -8.21
N ASP A 82 15.93 9.81 -8.60
CA ASP A 82 16.68 8.61 -8.22
C ASP A 82 16.77 8.48 -6.68
N TYR A 83 17.06 9.57 -5.97
CA TYR A 83 17.12 9.58 -4.50
C TYR A 83 15.77 9.27 -3.82
N LEU A 84 14.70 9.91 -4.29
CA LEU A 84 13.36 9.69 -3.73
C LEU A 84 12.85 8.28 -4.06
N GLU A 85 13.18 7.76 -5.24
CA GLU A 85 12.89 6.38 -5.63
C GLU A 85 13.65 5.38 -4.74
N GLU A 86 14.92 5.63 -4.43
CA GLU A 86 15.71 4.79 -3.51
C GLU A 86 15.08 4.73 -2.11
N LEU A 87 14.60 5.87 -1.58
CA LEU A 87 13.90 5.92 -0.30
C LEU A 87 12.54 5.20 -0.34
N PHE A 88 11.81 5.33 -1.44
CA PHE A 88 10.45 4.80 -1.58
C PHE A 88 10.39 3.30 -1.94
N SER A 89 11.37 2.80 -2.70
CA SER A 89 11.37 1.43 -3.26
C SER A 89 11.24 0.31 -2.21
N PRO A 90 11.89 0.38 -1.04
CA PRO A 90 11.68 -0.60 0.04
C PRO A 90 10.23 -0.65 0.52
N LEU A 91 9.59 0.52 0.71
CA LEU A 91 8.20 0.65 1.18
C LEU A 91 7.22 0.03 0.17
N LEU A 92 7.45 0.27 -1.13
CA LEU A 92 6.67 -0.34 -2.20
C LEU A 92 6.84 -1.86 -2.23
N SER A 93 8.06 -2.34 -2.07
CA SER A 93 8.37 -3.77 -2.09
C SER A 93 7.71 -4.50 -0.92
N GLU A 94 7.77 -3.91 0.27
CA GLU A 94 7.14 -4.47 1.48
C GLU A 94 5.60 -4.46 1.37
N ALA A 95 4.99 -3.37 0.92
CA ALA A 95 3.54 -3.31 0.75
C ALA A 95 3.04 -4.35 -0.27
N LEU A 96 3.77 -4.55 -1.37
CA LEU A 96 3.46 -5.60 -2.34
C LEU A 96 3.61 -7.00 -1.75
N ALA A 97 4.59 -7.23 -0.87
CA ALA A 97 4.74 -8.52 -0.19
C ALA A 97 3.56 -8.82 0.75
N TYR A 98 3.03 -7.82 1.48
CA TYR A 98 1.82 -8.02 2.28
C TYR A 98 0.59 -8.33 1.41
N VAL A 99 0.43 -7.62 0.30
CA VAL A 99 -0.64 -7.91 -0.67
C VAL A 99 -0.53 -9.33 -1.22
N ASP A 100 0.67 -9.75 -1.63
CA ASP A 100 0.90 -11.10 -2.14
C ASP A 100 0.62 -12.16 -1.07
N THR A 101 1.00 -11.90 0.17
CA THR A 101 0.71 -12.79 1.31
C THR A 101 -0.80 -12.91 1.55
N ALA A 102 -1.54 -11.80 1.50
CA ALA A 102 -3.00 -11.82 1.64
C ALA A 102 -3.67 -12.59 0.49
N CYS A 103 -3.16 -12.46 -0.74
CA CYS A 103 -3.63 -13.22 -1.89
C CYS A 103 -3.38 -14.72 -1.72
N ASP A 104 -2.20 -15.12 -1.26
CA ASP A 104 -1.85 -16.53 -1.06
C ASP A 104 -2.68 -17.19 0.06
N LEU A 105 -3.06 -16.40 1.08
CA LEU A 105 -3.89 -16.83 2.20
C LEU A 105 -5.40 -16.68 1.94
N SER A 106 -5.85 -16.19 0.78
CA SER A 106 -7.27 -15.90 0.55
C SER A 106 -8.19 -17.13 0.62
N ASN A 107 -7.62 -18.33 0.49
CA ASN A 107 -8.37 -19.60 0.55
C ASN A 107 -8.32 -20.24 1.95
N THR A 108 -7.53 -19.71 2.89
CA THR A 108 -7.46 -20.24 4.25
C THR A 108 -8.47 -19.53 5.13
N HIS A 109 -9.18 -20.32 5.94
CA HIS A 109 -10.19 -19.81 6.87
C HIS A 109 -9.56 -19.78 8.26
N GLY A 110 -8.95 -18.65 8.62
CA GLY A 110 -8.26 -18.49 9.90
C GLY A 110 -7.87 -17.05 10.19
N ILE A 111 -7.57 -16.77 11.46
CA ILE A 111 -7.20 -15.43 11.93
C ILE A 111 -5.97 -14.87 11.19
N GLU A 112 -5.04 -15.73 10.79
CA GLU A 112 -3.85 -15.37 10.01
C GLU A 112 -4.21 -14.76 8.65
N ALA A 113 -5.20 -15.31 7.96
CA ALA A 113 -5.66 -14.77 6.67
C ALA A 113 -6.31 -13.40 6.85
N LEU A 114 -7.08 -13.23 7.92
CA LEU A 114 -7.73 -11.95 8.26
C LEU A 114 -6.71 -10.88 8.64
N MET A 115 -5.70 -11.25 9.43
CA MET A 115 -4.58 -10.36 9.76
C MET A 115 -3.77 -9.98 8.53
N ALA A 116 -3.48 -10.94 7.64
CA ALA A 116 -2.78 -10.66 6.39
C ALA A 116 -3.57 -9.70 5.49
N LEU A 117 -4.88 -9.90 5.37
CA LEU A 117 -5.77 -9.00 4.62
C LEU A 117 -5.78 -7.58 5.22
N LEU A 118 -5.90 -7.46 6.54
CA LEU A 118 -5.87 -6.17 7.25
C LEU A 118 -4.50 -5.48 7.07
N GLN A 119 -3.40 -6.21 7.20
CA GLN A 119 -2.05 -5.70 7.01
C GLN A 119 -1.83 -5.23 5.57
N ALA A 120 -2.26 -6.02 4.58
CA ALA A 120 -2.19 -5.64 3.18
C ALA A 120 -2.98 -4.36 2.88
N TYR A 121 -4.18 -4.21 3.44
CA TYR A 121 -4.97 -2.99 3.33
C TYR A 121 -4.22 -1.78 3.89
N ILE A 122 -3.75 -1.86 5.13
CA ILE A 122 -3.07 -0.75 5.80
C ILE A 122 -1.79 -0.39 5.03
N SER A 123 -0.93 -1.37 4.77
CA SER A 123 0.35 -1.14 4.09
C SER A 123 0.18 -0.59 2.67
N ALA A 124 -0.81 -1.07 1.91
CA ALA A 124 -1.02 -0.57 0.55
C ALA A 124 -1.45 0.91 0.55
N HIS A 125 -2.45 1.29 1.35
CA HIS A 125 -2.92 2.67 1.40
C HIS A 125 -1.91 3.61 2.05
N TRP A 126 -1.17 3.14 3.05
CA TRP A 126 -0.09 3.92 3.66
C TRP A 126 1.01 4.23 2.63
N THR A 127 1.44 3.22 1.87
CA THR A 127 2.47 3.37 0.83
C THR A 127 2.01 4.25 -0.33
N ILE A 128 0.72 4.26 -0.66
CA ILE A 128 0.15 5.22 -1.63
C ILE A 128 0.33 6.66 -1.10
N GLY A 129 0.05 6.91 0.18
CA GLY A 129 0.31 8.21 0.80
C GLY A 129 1.78 8.61 0.80
N ALA A 130 2.67 7.66 1.12
CA ALA A 130 4.12 7.87 1.07
C ALA A 130 4.61 8.23 -0.35
N ARG A 131 4.04 7.58 -1.38
CA ARG A 131 4.30 7.91 -2.79
C ARG A 131 3.86 9.34 -3.14
N ASP A 132 2.71 9.76 -2.65
CA ASP A 132 2.23 11.13 -2.88
C ASP A 132 3.15 12.17 -2.21
N ALA A 133 3.73 11.84 -1.05
CA ALA A 133 4.76 12.66 -0.41
C ALA A 133 6.08 12.70 -1.22
N ALA A 134 6.52 11.57 -1.77
CA ALA A 134 7.68 11.54 -2.66
C ALA A 134 7.46 12.41 -3.91
N MET A 135 6.28 12.33 -4.52
CA MET A 135 5.91 13.17 -5.67
C MET A 135 5.80 14.65 -5.28
N HIS A 136 5.30 14.96 -4.08
CA HIS A 136 5.27 16.30 -3.54
C HIS A 136 6.69 16.87 -3.45
N LEU A 137 7.62 16.17 -2.79
CA LEU A 137 9.02 16.57 -2.64
C LEU A 137 9.74 16.71 -3.98
N TYR A 138 9.47 15.83 -4.95
CA TYR A 138 10.02 15.94 -6.29
C TYR A 138 9.66 17.28 -6.96
N GLY A 139 8.40 17.70 -6.79
CA GLY A 139 7.86 18.94 -7.36
C GLY A 139 8.21 20.22 -6.62
N VAL A 140 8.83 20.15 -5.43
CA VAL A 140 9.24 21.36 -4.69
C VAL A 140 10.37 22.07 -5.46
N PRO A 141 10.24 23.37 -5.77
CA PRO A 141 11.30 24.11 -6.45
C PRO A 141 12.58 24.12 -5.60
N SER A 142 13.73 23.93 -6.24
CA SER A 142 15.02 24.01 -5.55
C SER A 142 15.29 25.46 -5.12
N PRO A 143 15.82 25.72 -3.91
CA PRO A 143 16.11 27.08 -3.45
C PRO A 143 17.21 27.80 -4.23
N GLU A 144 17.95 27.12 -5.12
CA GLU A 144 18.99 27.71 -5.99
C GLU A 144 18.50 27.98 -7.43
N GLY A 145 17.22 28.28 -7.62
CA GLY A 145 16.66 28.75 -8.90
C GLY A 145 16.64 30.27 -9.02
#